data_AF-A0A7S2CMH6-F1
#
_entry.id   AF-A0A7S2CMH6-F1
#
_cell.length_a   1.000
_cell.length_b   1.000
_cell.length_c   1.000
_cell.angle_alpha   90.00
_cell.angle_beta   90.00
_cell.angle_gamma   90.00
#
_symmetry.space_group_name_H-M   'P 1'
#
loop_
_entity.id
_entity.type
_entity.pdbx_description
1 polymer ?
#
loop_
_entity_poly.entity_id
_entity_poly.type
_entity_poly.pdbx_seq_one_letter_code
_entity_poly.pdbx_strand_id
1 'polypeptide(L)'
;DSSYHASVAWEGIVKLRSQVRQLEISLQEERQQHGCTRREREAAKAEVREMNMQQSLSKTVGNRQQMEYIRNVFRKFIETCPLGSAEHEQMIFVLMTFFKFPDDDAKAVNKKRLQAKSQGGLWGTLTSWKG
;
A
#
# COMPACT_ATOMS: atom_id res chain seq x y z
N ASP A 1 -67.37 -43.65 -19.02
CA ASP A 1 -66.75 -42.63 -18.15
C ASP A 1 -65.49 -43.07 -17.40
N SER A 2 -65.39 -44.31 -16.89
CA SER A 2 -64.20 -44.74 -16.11
C SER A 2 -62.85 -44.75 -16.88
N SER A 3 -62.87 -44.90 -18.21
CA SER A 3 -61.65 -44.98 -19.05
C SER A 3 -61.00 -43.60 -19.30
N TYR A 4 -61.83 -42.55 -19.48
CA TYR A 4 -61.36 -41.18 -19.70
C TYR A 4 -60.68 -40.59 -18.46
N HIS A 5 -61.23 -40.84 -17.27
CA HIS A 5 -60.60 -40.41 -16.01
C HIS A 5 -59.25 -41.07 -15.76
N ALA A 6 -59.09 -42.36 -16.12
CA ALA A 6 -57.81 -43.04 -16.03
C ALA A 6 -56.75 -42.45 -16.99
N SER A 7 -57.16 -42.10 -18.22
CA SER A 7 -56.27 -41.48 -19.20
C SER A 7 -55.78 -40.09 -18.76
N VAL A 8 -56.68 -39.24 -18.25
CA VAL A 8 -56.34 -37.89 -17.75
C VAL A 8 -55.44 -37.97 -16.50
N ALA A 9 -55.69 -38.91 -15.59
CA ALA A 9 -54.85 -39.13 -14.42
C ALA A 9 -53.43 -39.59 -14.80
N TRP A 10 -53.31 -40.48 -15.79
CA TRP A 10 -52.02 -40.91 -16.31
C TRP A 10 -51.23 -39.76 -16.95
N GLU A 11 -51.88 -38.91 -17.74
CA GLU A 11 -51.23 -37.76 -18.35
C GLU A 11 -50.69 -36.77 -17.28
N GLY A 12 -51.44 -36.56 -16.19
CA GLY A 12 -51.00 -35.77 -15.05
C GLY A 12 -49.76 -36.35 -14.36
N ILE A 13 -49.74 -37.67 -14.15
CA ILE A 13 -48.59 -38.38 -13.54
C ILE A 13 -47.34 -38.27 -14.44
N VAL A 14 -47.50 -38.42 -15.76
CA VAL A 14 -46.39 -38.28 -16.72
C VAL A 14 -45.83 -36.85 -16.71
N LYS A 15 -46.71 -35.83 -16.67
CA LYS A 15 -46.30 -34.42 -16.55
C LYS A 15 -45.54 -34.14 -15.26
N LEU A 16 -46.03 -34.61 -14.12
CA LEU A 16 -45.36 -34.43 -12.83
C LEU A 16 -43.99 -35.13 -12.80
N ARG A 17 -43.88 -36.34 -13.34
CA ARG A 17 -42.57 -37.03 -13.45
C ARG A 17 -41.58 -36.26 -14.33
N SER A 18 -42.05 -35.68 -15.44
CA SER A 18 -41.22 -34.83 -16.28
C SER A 18 -40.75 -33.58 -15.54
N GLN A 19 -41.64 -32.92 -14.79
CA GLN A 19 -41.30 -31.74 -13.99
C GLN A 19 -40.32 -32.07 -12.86
N VAL A 20 -40.51 -33.18 -12.13
CA VAL A 20 -39.57 -33.63 -11.09
C VAL A 20 -38.19 -33.84 -11.70
N ARG A 21 -38.11 -34.53 -12.84
CA ARG A 21 -36.82 -34.76 -13.52
C ARG A 21 -36.15 -33.46 -13.97
N GLN A 22 -36.92 -32.49 -14.47
CA GLN A 22 -36.39 -31.17 -14.84
C GLN A 22 -35.86 -30.42 -13.63
N LEU A 23 -36.59 -30.44 -12.51
CA LEU A 23 -36.17 -29.82 -11.26
C LEU A 23 -34.92 -30.48 -10.69
N GLU A 24 -34.80 -31.81 -10.76
CA GLU A 24 -33.61 -32.55 -10.34
C GLU A 24 -32.38 -32.15 -11.17
N ILE A 25 -32.53 -32.03 -12.49
CA ILE A 25 -31.47 -31.58 -13.40
C ILE A 25 -31.06 -30.15 -13.05
N SER A 26 -32.03 -29.23 -12.92
CA SER A 26 -31.76 -27.83 -12.59
C SER A 26 -31.07 -27.68 -11.23
N LEU A 27 -31.48 -28.45 -10.22
CA LEU A 27 -30.84 -28.47 -8.91
C LEU A 27 -29.40 -28.98 -8.99
N GLN A 28 -29.14 -29.98 -9.83
CA GLN A 28 -27.79 -30.50 -10.03
C GLN A 28 -26.88 -29.48 -10.72
N GLU A 29 -27.39 -28.77 -11.73
CA GLU A 29 -26.68 -27.69 -12.42
C GLU A 29 -26.36 -26.54 -11.45
N GLU A 30 -27.34 -26.11 -10.65
CA GLU A 30 -27.15 -25.03 -9.67
C GLU A 30 -26.10 -25.41 -8.61
N ARG A 31 -26.13 -26.66 -8.13
CA ARG A 31 -25.12 -27.18 -7.19
C ARG A 31 -23.72 -27.16 -7.79
N GLN A 32 -23.58 -27.51 -9.06
CA GLN A 32 -22.30 -27.45 -9.76
C GLN A 32 -21.81 -26.02 -9.90
N GLN A 33 -22.68 -25.10 -10.34
CA GLN A 33 -22.37 -23.68 -10.48
C GLN A 33 -21.95 -23.07 -9.14
N HIS A 34 -22.70 -23.32 -8.08
CA HIS A 34 -22.36 -22.87 -6.73
C HIS A 34 -21.00 -23.42 -6.27
N GLY A 35 -20.69 -24.69 -6.61
CA GLY A 35 -19.38 -25.29 -6.37
C GLY A 35 -18.24 -24.55 -7.07
N CYS A 36 -18.42 -24.19 -8.35
CA CYS A 36 -17.44 -23.42 -9.11
C CYS A 36 -17.26 -22.01 -8.55
N THR A 37 -18.35 -21.27 -8.32
CA THR A 37 -18.30 -19.93 -7.75
C THR A 37 -17.65 -19.91 -6.36
N ARG A 38 -17.86 -20.95 -5.54
CA ARG A 38 -17.20 -21.06 -4.24
C ARG A 38 -15.69 -21.17 -4.38
N ARG A 39 -15.20 -21.99 -5.32
CA ARG A 39 -13.75 -22.14 -5.58
C ARG A 39 -13.14 -20.84 -6.11
N GLU A 40 -13.80 -20.19 -7.06
CA GLU A 40 -13.37 -18.89 -7.59
C GLU A 40 -13.28 -17.83 -6.49
N ARG A 41 -14.29 -17.79 -5.60
CA ARG A 41 -14.28 -16.89 -4.45
C ARG A 41 -13.12 -17.18 -3.49
N GLU A 42 -12.82 -18.44 -3.24
CA GLU A 42 -11.70 -18.84 -2.38
C GLU A 42 -10.35 -18.47 -3.01
N ALA A 43 -10.19 -18.69 -4.32
CA ALA A 43 -9.01 -18.28 -5.07
C ALA A 43 -8.79 -16.76 -5.05
N ALA A 44 -9.84 -15.98 -5.36
CA ALA A 44 -9.77 -14.52 -5.33
C ALA A 44 -9.44 -14.00 -3.92
N LYS A 45 -9.98 -14.62 -2.87
CA LYS A 45 -9.62 -14.26 -1.48
C LYS A 45 -8.15 -14.55 -1.17
N ALA A 46 -7.59 -15.64 -1.70
CA ALA A 46 -6.18 -15.98 -1.53
C ALA A 46 -5.29 -14.94 -2.21
N GLU A 47 -5.60 -14.58 -3.46
CA GLU A 47 -4.88 -13.58 -4.24
C GLU A 47 -4.88 -12.21 -3.55
N VAL A 48 -6.04 -11.76 -3.04
CA VAL A 48 -6.14 -10.50 -2.29
C VAL A 48 -5.28 -10.53 -1.01
N ARG A 49 -5.23 -11.67 -0.31
CA ARG A 49 -4.37 -11.81 0.88
C ARG A 49 -2.89 -11.73 0.53
N GLU A 50 -2.49 -12.37 -0.57
CA GLU A 50 -1.11 -12.33 -1.05
C GLU A 50 -0.70 -10.91 -1.46
N MET A 51 -1.53 -10.23 -2.24
CA MET A 51 -1.31 -8.84 -2.64
C MET A 51 -1.17 -7.91 -1.41
N ASN A 52 -2.04 -8.07 -0.41
CA ASN A 52 -1.96 -7.29 0.83
C ASN A 52 -0.64 -7.57 1.59
N MET A 53 -0.19 -8.81 1.61
CA MET A 53 1.08 -9.18 2.23
C MET A 53 2.26 -8.54 1.50
N GLN A 54 2.29 -8.63 0.16
CA GLN A 54 3.33 -7.99 -0.65
C GLN A 54 3.35 -6.46 -0.46
N GLN A 55 2.18 -5.82 -0.40
CA GLN A 55 2.09 -4.38 -0.13
C GLN A 55 2.58 -4.01 1.28
N SER A 56 2.30 -4.85 2.29
CA SER A 56 2.78 -4.63 3.65
C SER A 56 4.32 -4.76 3.74
N LEU A 57 4.88 -5.73 3.01
CA LEU A 57 6.33 -5.94 2.92
C LEU A 57 7.00 -4.77 2.20
N SER A 58 6.45 -4.31 1.07
CA SER A 58 7.03 -3.17 0.34
C SER A 58 7.02 -1.88 1.15
N LYS A 59 5.95 -1.61 1.91
CA LYS A 59 5.90 -0.48 2.86
C LYS A 59 6.95 -0.62 3.95
N THR A 60 7.11 -1.81 4.53
CA THR A 60 8.07 -2.06 5.62
C THR A 60 9.51 -1.93 5.14
N VAL A 61 9.83 -2.52 3.98
CA VAL A 61 11.16 -2.43 3.37
C VAL A 61 11.46 -0.99 2.95
N GLY A 62 10.52 -0.30 2.31
CA GLY A 62 10.66 1.11 1.94
C GLY A 62 10.92 2.00 3.14
N ASN A 63 10.18 1.82 4.23
CA ASN A 63 10.38 2.57 5.48
C ASN A 63 11.77 2.29 6.08
N ARG A 64 12.22 1.03 6.08
CA ARG A 64 13.56 0.67 6.60
C ARG A 64 14.67 1.31 5.78
N GLN A 65 14.59 1.26 4.45
CA GLN A 65 15.56 1.87 3.55
C GLN A 65 15.58 3.40 3.71
N GLN A 66 14.43 4.04 3.84
CA GLN A 66 14.33 5.47 4.13
C GLN A 66 15.01 5.83 5.46
N MET A 67 14.80 5.02 6.51
CA MET A 67 15.43 5.24 7.81
C MET A 67 16.95 5.03 7.78
N GLU A 68 17.44 4.04 7.03
CA GLU A 68 18.88 3.82 6.83
C GLU A 68 19.52 4.97 6.03
N TYR A 69 18.86 5.43 4.97
CA TYR A 69 19.29 6.59 4.18
C TYR A 69 19.44 7.83 5.07
N ILE A 70 18.42 8.15 5.86
CA ILE A 70 18.46 9.32 6.75
C ILE A 70 19.48 9.17 7.85
N ARG A 71 19.66 7.98 8.42
CA ARG A 71 20.75 7.73 9.38
C ARG A 71 22.11 8.05 8.78
N ASN A 72 22.33 7.70 7.50
CA ASN A 72 23.58 8.00 6.80
C ASN A 72 23.73 9.49 6.50
N VAL A 73 22.65 10.18 6.10
CA VAL A 73 22.66 11.64 5.89
C VAL A 73 22.99 12.35 7.19
N PHE A 74 22.38 11.97 8.32
CA PHE A 74 22.70 12.53 9.63
C PHE A 74 24.14 12.29 10.06
N ARG A 75 24.62 11.05 9.89
CA ARG A 75 26.00 10.70 10.21
C ARG A 75 26.97 11.59 9.43
N LYS A 76 26.79 11.66 8.11
CA LYS A 76 27.60 12.53 7.26
C LYS A 76 27.47 14.00 7.66
N PHE A 77 26.26 14.47 7.98
CA PHE A 77 26.03 15.86 8.38
C PHE A 77 26.85 16.25 9.62
N ILE A 78 26.93 15.37 10.61
CA ILE A 78 27.73 15.57 11.83
C ILE A 78 29.24 15.46 11.54
N GLU A 79 29.63 14.54 10.66
CA GLU A 79 31.03 14.28 10.31
C GLU A 79 31.61 15.31 9.32
N THR A 80 30.77 16.05 8.60
CA THR A 80 31.21 16.97 7.54
C THR A 80 31.77 18.26 8.16
N CYS A 81 33.10 18.36 8.19
CA CYS A 81 33.85 19.59 8.42
C CYS A 81 34.61 20.00 7.14
N PRO A 82 34.68 21.28 6.77
CA PRO A 82 34.14 22.45 7.49
C PRO A 82 32.64 22.66 7.28
N LEU A 83 31.98 23.17 8.32
CA LEU A 83 30.59 23.62 8.28
C LEU A 83 30.42 24.67 7.19
N GLY A 84 29.36 24.53 6.38
CA GLY A 84 29.05 25.47 5.29
C GLY A 84 29.62 25.10 3.92
N SER A 85 30.27 23.93 3.79
CA SER A 85 30.57 23.33 2.49
C SER A 85 29.29 23.09 1.67
N ALA A 86 29.41 23.02 0.34
CA ALA A 86 28.26 22.75 -0.53
C ALA A 86 27.57 21.42 -0.18
N GLU A 87 28.33 20.41 0.21
CA GLU A 87 27.81 19.11 0.65
C GLU A 87 27.02 19.24 1.96
N HIS A 88 27.56 19.97 2.94
CA HIS A 88 26.89 20.22 4.21
C HIS A 88 25.56 20.97 4.01
N GLU A 89 25.52 21.97 3.12
CA GLU A 89 24.27 22.68 2.77
C GLU A 89 23.22 21.75 2.17
N GLN A 90 23.61 20.89 1.22
CA GLN A 90 22.69 19.96 0.56
C GLN A 90 22.05 19.00 1.56
N MET A 91 22.82 18.52 2.56
CA MET A 91 22.29 17.64 3.60
C MET A 91 21.18 18.31 4.44
N ILE A 92 21.23 19.62 4.66
CA ILE A 92 20.20 20.35 5.42
C ILE A 92 18.87 20.35 4.68
N PHE A 93 18.88 20.56 3.37
CA PHE A 93 17.67 20.44 2.56
C PHE A 93 17.07 19.03 2.63
N VAL A 94 17.92 18.00 2.57
CA VAL A 94 17.49 16.60 2.69
C VAL A 94 16.84 16.34 4.05
N LEU A 95 17.44 16.84 5.14
CA LEU A 95 16.90 16.69 6.49
C LEU A 95 15.56 17.42 6.66
N MET A 96 15.47 18.68 6.23
CA MET A 96 14.22 19.46 6.32
C MET A 96 13.09 18.84 5.51
N THR A 97 13.40 18.31 4.32
CA THR A 97 12.43 17.57 3.49
C THR A 97 11.97 16.30 4.20
N PHE A 98 12.88 15.55 4.80
CA PHE A 98 12.54 14.30 5.50
C PHE A 98 11.67 14.52 6.73
N PHE A 99 11.98 15.53 7.55
CA PHE A 99 11.17 15.89 8.72
C PHE A 99 9.89 16.65 8.39
N LYS A 100 9.59 16.85 7.09
CA LYS A 100 8.43 17.62 6.62
C LYS A 100 8.32 18.97 7.32
N PHE A 101 9.43 19.70 7.36
CA PHE A 101 9.40 21.08 7.84
C PHE A 101 8.37 21.89 7.04
N PRO A 102 7.54 22.72 7.69
CA PRO A 102 6.67 23.65 6.99
C PRO A 102 7.47 24.53 6.03
N ASP A 103 6.93 24.78 4.83
CA ASP A 103 7.64 25.54 3.79
C ASP A 103 8.04 26.95 4.26
N ASP A 104 7.23 27.56 5.12
CA ASP A 104 7.49 28.89 5.69
C ASP A 104 8.70 28.87 6.64
N ASP A 105 8.79 27.85 7.50
CA ASP A 105 9.94 27.63 8.37
C ASP A 105 11.19 27.29 7.56
N ALA A 106 11.01 26.52 6.48
CA ALA A 106 12.13 26.14 5.62
C ALA A 106 12.74 27.34 4.90
N LYS A 107 11.89 28.24 4.39
CA LYS A 107 12.32 29.52 3.79
C LYS A 107 12.98 30.42 4.83
N ALA A 108 12.46 30.48 6.05
CA ALA A 108 13.03 31.29 7.13
C ALA A 108 14.44 30.81 7.52
N VAL A 109 14.63 29.48 7.65
CA VAL A 109 15.93 28.87 7.91
C VAL A 109 16.91 29.18 6.76
N ASN A 110 16.51 28.97 5.51
CA ASN A 110 17.36 29.27 4.35
C ASN A 110 17.73 30.76 4.26
N LYS A 111 16.78 31.66 4.53
CA LYS A 111 17.03 33.10 4.53
C LYS A 111 18.04 33.50 5.62
N LYS A 112 17.88 32.99 6.84
CA LYS A 112 18.84 33.22 7.94
C LYS A 112 20.23 32.69 7.61
N ARG A 113 20.33 31.52 6.96
CA ARG A 113 21.61 30.92 6.54
C ARG A 113 22.30 31.71 5.43
N LEU A 114 21.56 32.16 4.42
CA LEU A 114 22.11 32.99 3.33
C LEU A 114 22.60 34.34 3.87
N GLN A 115 21.86 34.94 4.81
CA GLN A 115 22.28 36.17 5.50
C GLN A 115 23.54 35.94 6.35
N ALA A 116 23.66 34.80 7.03
CA ALA A 116 24.87 34.44 7.79
C ALA A 116 26.09 34.22 6.89
N LYS A 117 25.90 33.77 5.64
CA LYS A 117 26.97 33.67 4.63
C LYS A 117 27.38 35.03 4.07
N SER A 118 26.44 35.96 3.86
CA SER A 118 26.75 37.30 3.33
C SER A 118 27.41 38.24 4.34
N GLN A 119 27.30 37.95 5.65
CA GLN A 119 27.90 38.78 6.71
C GLN A 119 29.32 38.38 7.12
N GLY A 120 29.94 37.38 6.49
CA GLY A 120 31.32 37.00 6.81
C GLY A 120 31.45 36.36 8.21
N GLY A 121 31.24 35.05 8.28
CA GLY A 121 32.03 34.20 9.16
C GLY A 121 31.95 34.41 10.68
N LEU A 122 30.81 34.80 11.24
CA LEU A 122 30.62 34.82 12.71
C LEU A 122 30.59 33.41 13.36
N TRP A 123 30.49 32.34 12.57
CA TRP A 123 30.59 30.96 13.06
C TRP A 123 32.01 30.36 12.90
N GLY A 124 32.93 31.05 12.22
CA GLY A 124 34.34 30.63 12.11
C GLY A 124 35.19 30.97 13.33
N THR A 125 34.69 31.82 14.24
CA THR A 125 35.43 32.28 15.43
C THR A 125 35.15 31.47 16.68
N LEU A 126 34.08 30.66 16.73
CA LEU A 126 33.76 29.88 17.93
C LEU A 126 34.59 28.59 18.08
N THR A 127 35.30 28.17 17.02
CA THR A 127 36.25 27.04 17.08
C THR A 127 37.72 27.48 17.17
N SER A 128 38.01 28.78 17.21
CA SER A 128 39.39 29.31 17.34
C SER A 128 39.82 29.55 18.81
N TRP A 129 39.22 28.85 19.77
CA TRP A 129 39.61 28.89 21.19
C TRP A 129 40.06 27.51 21.67
N LYS A 130 41.06 26.95 20.98
CA LYS A 130 42.11 26.05 21.49
C LYS A 130 42.94 25.54 20.31
N GLY A 131 44.18 26.01 20.24
CA GLY A 131 45.19 25.62 19.25
C GLY A 131 46.22 26.72 19.13
#